data_AF-A0A1F2X0L4-F1
#
_entry.id   AF-A0A1F2X0L4-F1
#
_cell.length_a   1.000
_cell.length_b   1.000
_cell.length_c   1.000
_cell.angle_alpha   90.00
_cell.angle_beta   90.00
_cell.angle_gamma   90.00
#
_symmetry.space_group_name_H-M   'P 1'
#
loop_
_entity.id
_entity.type
_entity.pdbx_description
1 polymer ?
#
loop_
_entity_poly.entity_id
_entity_poly.type
_entity_poly.pdbx_seq_one_letter_code
_entity_poly.pdbx_strand_id
1 'polypeptide(L)'
;MLVFWDFQQILWFAIGSILIDADHYIFYALRCKKFDIKGMFAYYDMLTREKDRITYLGIFVFHTVEFFIVAGILSLYIPLMLYLLLGMFFHYILDIIYLYKLKCIKLRAYSLIQGFIYYIR
;
A
#
# COMPACT_ATOMS: atom_id res chain seq x y z
N MET A 1 2.94 9.98 31.22
CA MET A 1 2.77 11.18 30.37
C MET A 1 2.32 10.68 29.00
N LEU A 2 1.07 10.94 28.60
CA LEU A 2 0.63 10.61 27.24
C LEU A 2 1.41 11.55 26.31
N VAL A 3 2.25 10.99 25.44
CA VAL A 3 2.99 11.77 24.44
C VAL A 3 1.97 12.16 23.38
N PHE A 4 1.45 13.38 23.48
CA PHE A 4 0.62 13.95 22.43
C PHE A 4 1.52 14.35 21.27
N TRP A 5 1.22 13.87 20.07
CA TRP A 5 1.87 14.32 18.85
C TRP A 5 1.45 15.75 18.52
N ASP A 6 2.38 16.55 17.98
CA ASP A 6 2.04 17.86 17.45
C ASP A 6 1.28 17.77 16.12
N PHE A 7 0.76 18.91 15.64
CA PHE A 7 0.00 18.96 14.39
C PHE A 7 0.79 18.46 13.18
N GLN A 8 2.07 18.78 13.10
CA GLN A 8 2.93 18.39 11.99
C GLN A 8 3.11 16.88 11.96
N GLN A 9 3.37 16.28 13.12
CA GLN A 9 3.48 14.83 13.29
C GLN A 9 2.20 14.09 12.89
N ILE A 10 1.03 14.59 13.33
CA ILE A 10 -0.29 14.03 12.95
C ILE A 10 -0.51 14.15 11.44
N LEU A 11 -0.16 15.29 10.84
CA LEU A 11 -0.30 15.51 9.40
C LEU A 11 0.56 14.55 8.59
N TRP A 12 1.84 14.37 8.97
CA TRP A 12 2.73 13.41 8.30
C TRP A 12 2.26 11.97 8.42
N PHE A 13 1.73 11.59 9.58
CA PHE A 13 1.08 10.29 9.76
C PHE A 13 -0.11 10.11 8.81
N ALA A 14 -1.02 11.09 8.76
CA ALA A 14 -2.19 11.03 7.89
C ALA A 14 -1.80 10.95 6.40
N ILE A 15 -0.78 11.73 5.99
CA ILE A 15 -0.21 11.66 4.64
C ILE A 15 0.32 10.26 4.36
N GLY A 16 1.13 9.68 5.26
CA GLY A 16 1.65 8.32 5.10
C GLY A 16 0.56 7.26 4.96
N SER A 17 -0.50 7.37 5.77
CA SER A 17 -1.64 6.45 5.73
C SER A 17 -2.48 6.54 4.45
N ILE A 18 -2.38 7.62 3.68
CA ILE A 18 -3.07 7.79 2.39
C ILE A 18 -2.13 7.51 1.22
N LEU A 19 -0.89 7.99 1.30
CA LEU A 19 0.11 7.92 0.24
C LEU A 19 0.37 6.49 -0.22
N ILE A 20 0.35 5.54 0.71
CA ILE A 20 0.59 4.13 0.39
C ILE A 20 -0.40 3.59 -0.67
N ASP A 21 -1.65 4.05 -0.68
CA ASP A 21 -2.68 3.63 -1.64
C ASP A 21 -2.59 4.32 -3.01
N ALA A 22 -1.63 5.23 -3.20
CA ALA A 22 -1.41 5.83 -4.52
C ALA A 22 -1.11 4.78 -5.59
N ASP A 23 -0.49 3.66 -5.23
CA ASP A 23 -0.26 2.54 -6.14
C ASP A 23 -1.56 1.98 -6.73
N HIS A 24 -2.63 1.84 -5.93
CA HIS A 24 -3.90 1.32 -6.42
C HIS A 24 -4.52 2.22 -7.48
N TYR A 25 -4.45 3.52 -7.27
CA TYR A 25 -4.94 4.48 -8.24
C TYR A 25 -4.09 4.48 -9.51
N ILE A 26 -2.76 4.48 -9.38
CA ILE A 26 -1.84 4.42 -10.53
C ILE A 26 -2.06 3.13 -11.32
N PHE A 27 -2.15 1.99 -10.64
CA PHE A 27 -2.36 0.69 -11.28
C PHE A 27 -3.71 0.65 -12.01
N TYR A 28 -4.78 1.12 -11.37
CA TYR A 28 -6.10 1.27 -11.99
C TYR A 28 -6.02 2.15 -13.24
N ALA A 29 -5.41 3.33 -13.15
CA ALA A 29 -5.31 4.25 -14.28
C ALA A 29 -4.53 3.66 -15.45
N LEU A 30 -3.42 2.96 -15.17
CA LEU A 30 -2.61 2.30 -16.18
C LEU A 30 -3.35 1.14 -16.87
N ARG A 31 -4.12 0.36 -16.11
CA ARG A 31 -4.83 -0.84 -16.60
C ARG A 31 -6.14 -0.49 -17.31
N CYS A 32 -6.94 0.38 -16.72
CA CYS A 32 -8.29 0.72 -17.19
C CYS A 32 -8.31 1.95 -18.11
N LYS A 33 -7.21 2.71 -18.19
CA LYS A 33 -7.12 3.99 -18.94
C LYS A 33 -8.18 5.00 -18.52
N LYS A 34 -8.52 5.01 -17.22
CA LYS A 34 -9.53 5.87 -16.59
C LYS A 34 -8.91 6.58 -15.38
N PHE A 35 -9.37 7.79 -15.09
CA PHE A 35 -8.79 8.66 -14.07
C PHE A 35 -9.79 9.05 -12.97
N ASP A 36 -10.77 8.19 -12.70
CA ASP A 36 -11.80 8.45 -11.68
C ASP A 36 -11.68 7.51 -10.47
N ILE A 37 -11.81 8.08 -9.28
CA ILE A 37 -11.67 7.36 -8.01
C ILE A 37 -12.81 6.34 -7.81
N LYS A 38 -14.03 6.67 -8.26
CA LYS A 38 -15.18 5.76 -8.13
C LYS A 38 -14.96 4.47 -8.91
N GLY A 39 -14.43 4.58 -10.12
CA GLY A 39 -14.08 3.47 -10.98
C GLY A 39 -12.94 2.63 -10.43
N MET A 40 -11.97 3.25 -9.74
CA MET A 40 -10.93 2.52 -9.00
C MET A 40 -11.55 1.62 -7.93
N PHE A 41 -12.42 2.14 -7.08
CA PHE A 41 -13.10 1.32 -6.05
C PHE A 41 -13.93 0.20 -6.67
N ALA A 42 -14.73 0.49 -7.71
CA ALA A 42 -15.51 -0.53 -8.41
C ALA A 42 -14.63 -1.63 -9.04
N TYR A 43 -13.45 -1.26 -9.54
CA TYR A 43 -12.48 -2.21 -10.09
C TYR A 43 -11.93 -3.16 -9.00
N TYR A 44 -11.49 -2.62 -7.86
CA TYR A 44 -10.99 -3.46 -6.76
C TYR A 44 -12.09 -4.29 -6.08
N ASP A 45 -13.33 -3.80 -6.03
CA ASP A 45 -14.48 -4.58 -5.60
C ASP A 45 -14.73 -5.77 -6.53
N MET A 46 -14.68 -5.56 -7.85
CA MET A 46 -14.80 -6.62 -8.85
C MET A 46 -13.67 -7.65 -8.69
N LEU A 47 -12.41 -7.20 -8.59
CA LEU A 47 -11.26 -8.08 -8.37
C LEU A 47 -11.39 -8.90 -7.08
N THR A 48 -11.92 -8.30 -6.02
CA THR A 48 -12.18 -9.00 -4.75
C THR A 48 -13.24 -10.09 -4.91
N ARG A 49 -14.30 -9.84 -5.68
CA ARG A 49 -15.32 -10.85 -5.98
C ARG A 49 -14.79 -11.98 -6.86
N GLU A 50 -13.86 -11.68 -7.76
CA GLU A 50 -13.25 -12.62 -8.70
C GLU A 50 -11.87 -13.13 -8.24
N LYS A 51 -11.54 -12.96 -6.95
CA LYS A 51 -10.20 -13.25 -6.38
C LYS A 51 -9.70 -14.67 -6.67
N ASP A 52 -10.60 -15.64 -6.77
CA ASP A 52 -10.24 -17.04 -7.01
C ASP A 52 -9.89 -17.33 -8.48
N ARG A 53 -10.17 -16.39 -9.40
CA ARG A 53 -9.80 -16.46 -10.83
C ARG A 53 -8.51 -15.70 -11.15
N ILE A 54 -8.01 -14.93 -10.20
CA ILE A 54 -6.85 -14.06 -10.39
C ILE A 54 -5.65 -14.77 -9.75
N THR A 55 -4.57 -14.94 -10.53
CA THR A 55 -3.34 -15.54 -10.00
C THR A 55 -2.45 -14.50 -9.33
N TYR A 56 -2.46 -13.26 -9.84
CA TYR A 56 -1.59 -12.20 -9.38
C TYR A 56 -2.16 -10.81 -9.71
N LEU A 57 -2.12 -9.89 -8.74
CA LEU A 57 -2.70 -8.56 -8.87
C LEU A 57 -1.72 -7.53 -9.44
N GLY A 58 -0.42 -7.73 -9.23
CA GLY A 58 0.63 -6.77 -9.61
C GLY A 58 1.52 -6.33 -8.45
N ILE A 59 2.44 -5.41 -8.78
CA ILE A 59 3.39 -4.81 -7.85
C ILE A 59 2.83 -3.48 -7.38
N PHE A 60 2.69 -3.32 -6.07
CA PHE A 60 2.36 -2.07 -5.39
C PHE A 60 3.63 -1.62 -4.68
N VAL A 61 4.37 -0.67 -5.29
CA VAL A 61 5.73 -0.28 -4.85
C VAL A 61 5.74 0.19 -3.40
N PHE A 62 4.80 1.03 -2.99
CA PHE A 62 4.65 1.55 -1.63
C PHE A 62 4.21 0.49 -0.61
N HIS A 63 3.65 -0.64 -1.05
CA HIS A 63 3.35 -1.81 -0.21
C HIS A 63 4.48 -2.87 -0.21
N THR A 64 5.66 -2.56 -0.74
CA THR A 64 6.81 -3.49 -0.71
C THR A 64 7.76 -3.24 0.46
N VAL A 65 8.36 -4.32 0.98
CA VAL A 65 9.36 -4.23 2.06
C VAL A 65 10.54 -3.33 1.69
N GLU A 66 10.96 -3.29 0.43
CA GLU A 66 12.03 -2.42 -0.05
C GLU A 66 11.68 -0.95 0.14
N PHE A 67 10.44 -0.55 -0.16
CA PHE A 67 10.01 0.83 0.05
C PHE A 67 9.96 1.19 1.54
N PHE A 68 9.48 0.27 2.40
CA PHE A 68 9.51 0.46 3.85
C PHE A 68 10.93 0.59 4.39
N ILE A 69 11.90 -0.16 3.85
CA ILE A 69 13.32 -0.03 4.22
C ILE A 69 13.85 1.35 3.82
N VAL A 70 13.57 1.81 2.60
CA VAL A 70 13.99 3.15 2.14
C VAL A 70 13.38 4.24 3.01
N ALA A 71 12.07 4.20 3.26
CA ALA A 71 11.39 5.13 4.16
C ALA A 71 11.95 5.08 5.59
N GLY A 72 12.28 3.88 6.09
CA GLY A 72 12.98 3.66 7.36
C GLY A 72 14.34 4.33 7.42
N ILE A 73 15.18 4.15 6.40
CA ILE A 73 16.48 4.82 6.31
C ILE A 73 16.31 6.34 6.27
N LEU A 74 15.37 6.85 5.47
CA LEU A 74 15.08 8.29 5.40
C LEU A 74 14.62 8.87 6.74
N SER A 75 13.91 8.09 7.56
CA SER A 75 13.49 8.51 8.89
C SER A 75 14.64 8.74 9.88
N LEU A 76 15.82 8.15 9.63
CA LEU A 76 17.02 8.40 10.42
C LEU A 76 17.61 9.80 10.18
N TYR A 77 17.34 10.40 9.01
CA TYR A 77 17.86 11.71 8.63
C TYR A 77 16.81 12.82 8.72
N ILE A 78 15.52 12.46 8.56
CA ILE A 78 14.38 13.39 8.57
C ILE A 78 13.39 12.90 9.64
N PRO A 79 13.38 13.46 10.86
CA PRO A 79 12.56 12.95 11.97
C PRO A 79 11.07 12.86 11.64
N LEU A 80 10.55 13.75 10.78
CA LEU A 80 9.16 13.73 10.33
C LEU A 80 8.81 12.51 9.47
N MET A 81 9.77 11.92 8.75
CA MET A 81 9.55 10.68 7.98
C MET A 81 9.20 9.50 8.88
N LEU A 82 9.57 9.53 10.16
CA LEU A 82 9.14 8.49 11.10
C LEU A 82 7.61 8.43 11.19
N TYR A 83 6.94 9.58 11.27
CA TYR A 83 5.48 9.65 11.38
C TYR A 83 4.80 9.23 10.08
N LEU A 84 5.37 9.61 8.93
CA LEU A 84 4.94 9.11 7.63
C LEU A 84 5.04 7.57 7.58
N LEU A 85 6.18 7.01 7.99
CA LEU A 85 6.41 5.57 8.03
C LEU A 85 5.43 4.86 8.97
N LEU A 86 5.15 5.44 10.15
CA LEU A 86 4.13 4.91 11.07
C LEU A 86 2.74 4.93 10.45
N GLY A 87 2.40 5.99 9.71
CA GLY A 87 1.15 6.08 8.95
C GLY A 87 1.03 5.00 7.89
N MET A 88 2.12 4.75 7.16
CA MET A 88 2.22 3.67 6.18
C MET A 88 2.08 2.28 6.83
N PHE A 89 2.78 2.03 7.94
CA PHE A 89 2.66 0.77 8.68
C PHE A 89 1.24 0.53 9.18
N PHE A 90 0.62 1.57 9.75
CA PHE A 90 -0.76 1.50 10.23
C PHE A 90 -1.70 1.05 9.11
N HIS A 91 -1.64 1.74 7.96
CA HIS A 91 -2.44 1.36 6.80
C HIS A 91 -2.13 -0.06 6.32
N TYR A 92 -0.84 -0.39 6.14
CA TYR A 92 -0.41 -1.70 5.64
C TYR A 92 -0.90 -2.84 6.54
N ILE A 93 -0.87 -2.68 7.86
CA ILE A 93 -1.40 -3.68 8.81
C ILE A 93 -2.91 -3.89 8.59
N LEU A 94 -3.68 -2.81 8.43
CA LEU A 94 -5.12 -2.92 8.14
C LEU A 94 -5.38 -3.66 6.83
N ASP A 95 -4.56 -3.38 5.81
CA ASP A 95 -4.57 -4.06 4.52
C ASP A 95 -4.33 -5.57 4.67
N ILE A 96 -3.30 -5.97 5.44
CA ILE A 96 -3.01 -7.39 5.72
C ILE A 96 -4.18 -8.05 6.46
N ILE A 97 -4.75 -7.40 7.48
CA ILE A 97 -5.90 -7.92 8.22
C ILE A 97 -7.10 -8.11 7.28
N TYR A 98 -7.34 -7.15 6.39
CA TYR A 98 -8.42 -7.20 5.41
C TYR A 98 -8.22 -8.36 4.42
N LEU A 99 -7.04 -8.47 3.81
CA LEU A 99 -6.69 -9.56 2.88
C LEU A 99 -6.71 -10.94 3.55
N TYR A 100 -6.32 -11.02 4.83
CA TYR A 100 -6.42 -12.23 5.64
C TYR A 100 -7.87 -12.69 5.76
N LYS A 101 -8.77 -11.77 6.14
CA LYS A 101 -10.22 -12.04 6.25
C LYS A 101 -10.83 -12.49 4.93
N LEU A 102 -10.35 -11.94 3.80
CA LEU A 102 -10.76 -12.32 2.45
C LEU A 102 -10.10 -13.59 1.91
N LYS A 103 -9.14 -14.17 2.65
CA LYS A 103 -8.34 -15.34 2.25
C LYS A 103 -7.59 -15.15 0.93
N CYS A 104 -7.08 -13.94 0.66
CA CYS A 104 -6.42 -13.60 -0.62
C CYS A 104 -5.06 -12.91 -0.47
N ILE A 105 -4.41 -13.05 0.69
CA ILE A 105 -3.04 -12.57 0.98
C ILE A 105 -2.04 -12.86 -0.16
N LYS A 106 -2.12 -14.04 -0.77
CA LYS A 106 -1.15 -14.48 -1.79
C LYS A 106 -1.25 -13.75 -3.14
N LEU A 107 -2.30 -12.96 -3.38
CA LEU A 107 -2.52 -12.28 -4.67
C LEU A 107 -1.60 -11.07 -4.89
N ARG A 108 -1.01 -10.54 -3.82
CA ARG A 108 -0.13 -9.35 -3.85
C ARG A 108 1.33 -9.78 -3.66
N ALA A 109 2.25 -9.07 -4.30
CA ALA A 109 3.67 -9.17 -3.98
C ALA A 109 4.03 -8.28 -2.79
N TYR A 110 4.77 -8.83 -1.84
CA TYR A 110 5.25 -8.15 -0.62
C TYR A 110 6.66 -7.59 -0.75
N SER A 111 7.35 -7.96 -1.82
CA SER A 111 8.65 -7.41 -2.19
C SER A 111 8.72 -7.18 -3.70
N LEU A 112 9.55 -6.23 -4.11
CA LEU A 112 9.84 -6.00 -5.52
C LEU A 112 10.46 -7.25 -6.16
N ILE A 113 11.33 -7.95 -5.41
CA ILE A 113 11.93 -9.21 -5.85
C ILE A 113 10.86 -10.27 -6.13
N GLN A 114 9.89 -10.44 -5.22
CA GLN A 114 8.79 -11.39 -5.39
C GLN A 114 7.94 -11.02 -6.61
N GLY A 115 7.64 -9.72 -6.78
CA GLY A 115 6.91 -9.22 -7.93
C GLY A 115 7.62 -9.52 -9.26
N PHE A 116 8.94 -9.33 -9.31
CA PHE A 116 9.74 -9.66 -10.49
C PHE A 116 9.69 -11.16 -10.81
N ILE A 117 9.79 -12.03 -9.79
CA ILE A 117 9.69 -13.49 -9.95
C ILE A 117 8.32 -13.89 -10.52
N TYR A 118 7.24 -13.24 -10.09
CA TYR A 118 5.90 -13.49 -10.64
C TYR A 118 5.72 -12.96 -12.06
N TYR A 119 6.45 -11.92 -12.45
CA TYR A 119 6.36 -11.37 -13.81
C TYR A 119 7.05 -12.25 -14.86
N ILE A 120 8.14 -12.92 -14.49
CA ILE A 120 8.93 -13.76 -15.42
C ILE A 120 8.42 -15.21 -15.51
N ARG A 121 7.39 -15.57 -14.74
CA ARG A 121 6.76 -16.90 -14.70
C ARG A 121 5.40 -16.85 -15.38
#